data_AF-A0A6G2VVL2-F1
#
_entry.id   AF-A0A6G2VVL2-F1
#
_cell.length_a   1.000
_cell.length_b   1.000
_cell.length_c   1.000
_cell.angle_alpha   90.00
_cell.angle_beta   90.00
_cell.angle_gamma   90.00
#
_symmetry.space_group_name_H-M   'P 1'
#
loop_
_entity.id
_entity.type
_entity.pdbx_description
1 polymer ?
#
loop_
_entity_poly.entity_id
_entity_poly.type
_entity_poly.pdbx_seq_one_letter_code
_entity_poly.pdbx_strand_id
1 'polypeptide(L)'
;MTEHPEQPRRPHYTEQDLQREVTELETRSATAARIFDLRRIIGGLFVLYGVIVTITGITDSQAAIDKAEGVNINLWTGIGMLLLGIFFLAWLKLRPTPPAPPAQEPQEEPPAR
;
A
#
# COMPACT_ATOMS: atom_id res chain seq x y z
N MET A 1 18.69 -57.96 25.19
CA MET A 1 18.31 -56.69 25.82
C MET A 1 19.28 -55.63 25.29
N THR A 2 18.94 -55.00 24.17
CA THR A 2 19.69 -53.86 23.64
C THR A 2 18.66 -52.80 23.36
N GLU A 3 18.54 -51.86 24.30
CA GLU A 3 17.57 -50.78 24.25
C GLU A 3 18.01 -49.76 23.21
N HIS A 4 17.18 -49.56 22.18
CA HIS A 4 17.39 -48.55 21.16
C HIS A 4 16.81 -47.23 21.71
N PRO A 5 17.59 -46.15 21.87
CA PRO A 5 17.06 -44.90 22.41
C PRO A 5 16.07 -44.29 21.41
N GLU A 6 14.86 -43.99 21.90
CA GLU A 6 13.84 -43.21 21.19
C GLU A 6 14.41 -41.85 20.80
N GLN A 7 14.86 -41.72 19.54
CA GLN A 7 15.21 -40.41 18.98
C GLN A 7 13.93 -39.58 18.91
N PRO A 8 13.90 -38.36 19.51
CA PRO A 8 12.74 -37.50 19.44
C PRO A 8 12.45 -37.20 17.97
N ARG A 9 11.26 -37.59 17.51
CA ARG A 9 10.75 -37.44 16.14
C ARG A 9 10.86 -35.97 15.73
N ARG A 10 11.97 -35.59 15.09
CA ARG A 10 12.14 -34.25 14.51
C ARG A 10 11.09 -34.13 13.39
N PRO A 11 10.26 -33.08 13.38
CA PRO A 11 9.33 -32.88 12.27
C PRO A 11 10.16 -32.76 10.99
N HIS A 12 10.07 -33.77 10.13
CA HIS A 12 10.68 -33.76 8.81
C HIS A 12 9.85 -32.84 7.93
N TYR A 13 10.20 -31.56 7.90
CA TYR A 13 9.73 -30.66 6.86
C TYR A 13 10.39 -31.10 5.56
N THR A 14 9.58 -31.50 4.58
CA THR A 14 10.07 -31.87 3.26
C THR A 14 10.44 -30.59 2.51
N GLU A 15 11.47 -30.61 1.68
CA GLU A 15 11.84 -29.46 0.82
C GLU A 15 10.64 -28.93 0.02
N GLN A 16 9.72 -29.82 -0.36
CA GLN A 16 8.47 -29.49 -1.05
C GLN A 16 7.48 -28.70 -0.18
N ASP A 17 7.43 -28.97 1.12
CA ASP A 17 6.54 -28.25 2.05
C ASP A 17 7.08 -26.83 2.30
N LEU A 18 8.41 -26.69 2.38
CA LEU A 18 9.09 -25.40 2.46
C LEU A 18 8.86 -24.56 1.18
N GLN A 19 8.93 -25.18 0.00
CA GLN A 19 8.65 -24.50 -1.26
C GLN A 19 7.21 -24.00 -1.33
N ARG A 20 6.22 -24.80 -0.90
CA ARG A 20 4.82 -24.38 -0.84
C ARG A 20 4.60 -23.21 0.10
N GLU A 21 5.19 -23.27 1.30
CA GLU A 21 5.10 -22.19 2.28
C GLU A 21 5.72 -20.90 1.73
N VAL A 22 6.87 -20.97 1.07
CA VAL A 22 7.50 -19.81 0.41
C VAL A 22 6.61 -19.22 -0.67
N THR A 23 6.07 -20.04 -1.59
CA THR A 23 5.19 -19.57 -2.67
C THR A 23 3.90 -18.95 -2.13
N GLU A 24 3.33 -19.51 -1.06
CA GLU A 24 2.14 -18.95 -0.40
C GLU A 24 2.46 -17.59 0.26
N LEU A 25 3.59 -17.49 0.95
CA LEU A 25 4.07 -16.25 1.57
C LEU A 25 4.40 -15.17 0.53
N GLU A 26 4.99 -15.55 -0.61
CA GLU A 26 5.24 -14.67 -1.76
C GLU A 26 3.93 -14.15 -2.36
N THR A 27 2.95 -15.03 -2.58
CA THR A 27 1.64 -14.66 -3.11
C THR A 27 0.91 -13.70 -2.17
N ARG A 28 0.96 -13.98 -0.85
CA ARG A 28 0.35 -13.14 0.18
C ARG A 28 1.04 -11.78 0.31
N SER A 29 2.36 -11.74 0.21
CA SER A 29 3.16 -10.51 0.30
C SER A 29 3.02 -9.64 -0.96
N ALA A 30 3.04 -10.22 -2.16
CA ALA A 30 2.80 -9.48 -3.41
C ALA A 30 1.41 -8.82 -3.44
N THR A 31 0.38 -9.54 -2.98
CA THR A 31 -0.99 -9.01 -2.88
C THR A 31 -1.07 -7.88 -1.84
N ALA A 32 -0.42 -8.05 -0.69
CA ALA A 32 -0.38 -7.02 0.35
C ALA A 32 0.33 -5.76 -0.16
N ALA A 33 1.55 -5.88 -0.71
CA ALA A 33 2.36 -4.77 -1.20
C ALA A 33 1.60 -3.88 -2.19
N ARG A 34 0.86 -4.48 -3.14
CA ARG A 34 0.00 -3.76 -4.09
C ARG A 34 -1.06 -2.87 -3.41
N ILE A 35 -1.74 -3.38 -2.39
CA ILE A 35 -2.78 -2.61 -1.65
C ILE A 35 -2.13 -1.45 -0.85
N PHE A 36 -0.89 -1.64 -0.41
CA PHE A 36 -0.13 -0.60 0.28
C PHE A 36 0.44 0.48 -0.65
N ASP A 37 0.86 0.13 -1.87
CA ASP A 37 1.26 1.12 -2.85
C ASP A 37 0.05 1.93 -3.34
N LEU A 38 -1.09 1.27 -3.56
CA LEU A 38 -2.30 1.93 -4.03
C LEU A 38 -2.82 2.98 -3.04
N ARG A 39 -2.91 2.67 -1.74
CA ARG A 39 -3.37 3.64 -0.73
C ARG A 39 -2.44 4.84 -0.61
N ARG A 40 -1.13 4.64 -0.82
CA ARG A 40 -0.13 5.71 -0.76
C ARG A 40 -0.19 6.62 -1.99
N ILE A 41 -0.36 6.03 -3.17
CA ILE A 41 -0.56 6.76 -4.42
C ILE A 41 -1.85 7.57 -4.35
N ILE A 42 -2.98 6.93 -4.01
CA ILE A 42 -4.29 7.61 -3.91
C ILE A 42 -4.25 8.70 -2.84
N GLY A 43 -3.73 8.40 -1.65
CA GLY A 43 -3.63 9.38 -0.55
C GLY A 43 -2.75 10.58 -0.92
N GLY A 44 -1.59 10.34 -1.56
CA GLY A 44 -0.72 11.41 -2.05
C GLY A 44 -1.40 12.28 -3.12
N LEU A 45 -2.15 11.65 -4.04
CA LEU A 45 -2.90 12.35 -5.07
C LEU A 45 -3.99 13.24 -4.45
N PHE A 46 -4.74 12.73 -3.46
CA PHE A 46 -5.75 13.51 -2.73
C PHE A 46 -5.16 14.71 -1.99
N VAL A 47 -3.98 14.55 -1.35
CA VAL A 47 -3.30 15.67 -0.71
C VAL A 47 -2.87 16.71 -1.75
N LEU A 48 -2.24 16.29 -2.86
CA LEU A 48 -1.78 17.20 -3.91
C LEU A 48 -2.94 18.00 -4.52
N TYR A 49 -4.00 17.31 -4.97
CA TYR A 49 -5.18 17.97 -5.53
C TYR A 49 -5.91 18.81 -4.47
N GLY A 50 -6.03 18.32 -3.24
CA GLY A 50 -6.64 19.06 -2.13
C GLY A 50 -5.91 20.37 -1.84
N VAL A 51 -4.58 20.40 -1.86
CA VAL A 51 -3.79 21.63 -1.72
C VAL A 51 -4.08 22.61 -2.85
N ILE A 52 -4.05 22.15 -4.11
CA ILE A 52 -4.32 23.00 -5.28
C ILE A 52 -5.72 23.61 -5.19
N VAL A 53 -6.73 22.78 -4.96
CA VAL A 53 -8.14 23.19 -4.87
C VAL A 53 -8.38 24.12 -3.68
N THR A 54 -7.72 23.88 -2.55
CA THR A 54 -7.78 24.79 -1.38
C THR A 54 -7.16 26.15 -1.72
N ILE A 55 -6.00 26.20 -2.37
CA ILE A 55 -5.35 27.45 -2.79
C ILE A 55 -6.22 28.20 -3.80
N THR A 56 -6.78 27.50 -4.79
CA THR A 56 -7.73 28.08 -5.74
C THR A 56 -8.96 28.61 -4.99
N GLY A 57 -9.53 27.85 -4.06
CA GLY A 57 -10.63 28.31 -3.21
C GLY A 57 -10.30 29.59 -2.45
N ILE A 58 -9.15 29.67 -1.77
CA ILE A 58 -8.73 30.87 -1.02
C ILE A 58 -8.51 32.06 -1.97
N THR A 59 -7.86 31.86 -3.11
CA THR A 59 -7.53 32.91 -4.08
C THR A 59 -8.78 33.45 -4.77
N ASP A 60 -9.71 32.57 -5.14
CA ASP A 60 -11.00 32.92 -5.71
C ASP A 60 -11.86 33.66 -4.67
N SER A 61 -11.75 33.29 -3.38
CA SER A 61 -12.37 34.03 -2.28
C SER A 61 -11.87 35.48 -2.17
N GLN A 62 -10.61 35.77 -2.53
CA GLN A 62 -10.08 37.14 -2.55
C GLN A 62 -10.53 37.92 -3.79
N ALA A 63 -10.77 37.25 -4.91
CA ALA A 63 -11.33 37.87 -6.12
C ALA A 63 -12.87 38.05 -6.05
N ALA A 64 -13.54 37.31 -5.16
CA ALA A 64 -15.00 37.22 -5.07
C ALA A 64 -15.61 37.93 -3.85
N ILE A 65 -14.96 38.97 -3.31
CA ILE A 65 -15.53 39.79 -2.21
C ILE A 65 -16.85 40.47 -2.62
N ASP A 66 -17.19 40.54 -3.92
CA ASP A 66 -18.36 41.32 -4.37
C ASP A 66 -19.58 40.54 -4.89
N LYS A 67 -19.62 39.19 -4.96
CA LYS A 67 -20.74 38.56 -5.71
C LYS A 67 -21.41 37.24 -5.31
N ALA A 68 -21.00 36.45 -4.32
CA ALA A 68 -21.70 35.17 -4.11
C ALA A 68 -21.71 34.67 -2.67
N GLU A 69 -22.91 34.62 -2.06
CA GLU A 69 -23.43 33.62 -1.10
C GLU A 69 -22.48 32.88 -0.12
N GLY A 70 -21.36 33.46 0.29
CA GLY A 70 -20.59 33.10 1.50
C GLY A 70 -20.01 31.68 1.60
N VAL A 71 -20.30 30.76 0.68
CA VAL A 71 -19.88 29.35 0.75
C VAL A 71 -19.01 29.01 -0.46
N ASN A 72 -17.71 28.98 -0.22
CA ASN A 72 -16.72 28.66 -1.23
C ASN A 72 -16.64 27.12 -1.41
N ILE A 73 -17.31 26.61 -2.45
CA ILE A 73 -17.41 25.16 -2.74
C ILE A 73 -16.02 24.57 -3.00
N ASN A 74 -15.14 25.29 -3.70
CA ASN A 74 -13.75 24.88 -3.92
C ASN A 74 -12.98 24.80 -2.60
N LEU A 75 -13.17 25.76 -1.68
CA LEU A 75 -12.51 25.71 -0.37
C LEU A 75 -12.95 24.49 0.45
N TRP A 76 -14.25 24.24 0.54
CA TRP A 76 -14.81 23.12 1.31
C TRP A 76 -14.42 21.76 0.72
N THR A 77 -14.47 21.62 -0.61
CA THR A 77 -14.03 20.38 -1.29
C THR A 77 -12.52 20.19 -1.16
N GLY A 78 -11.72 21.26 -1.27
CA GLY A 78 -10.27 21.22 -1.04
C GLY A 78 -9.93 20.76 0.37
N ILE A 79 -10.55 21.34 1.40
CA ILE A 79 -10.36 20.93 2.80
C ILE A 79 -10.81 19.48 3.02
N GLY A 80 -11.94 19.06 2.46
CA GLY A 80 -12.42 17.68 2.55
C GLY A 80 -11.43 16.67 1.93
N MET A 81 -10.90 16.99 0.75
CA MET A 81 -9.86 16.18 0.09
C MET A 81 -8.56 16.14 0.91
N LEU A 82 -8.18 17.26 1.53
CA LEU A 82 -6.98 17.36 2.36
C LEU A 82 -7.09 16.47 3.60
N LEU A 83 -8.22 16.54 4.31
CA LEU A 83 -8.48 15.71 5.49
C LEU A 83 -8.48 14.22 5.13
N LEU A 84 -9.11 13.85 4.02
CA LEU A 84 -9.13 12.48 3.53
C LEU A 84 -7.72 11.99 3.14
N GLY A 85 -6.94 12.82 2.44
CA GLY A 85 -5.57 12.53 2.07
C GLY A 85 -4.66 12.33 3.29
N ILE A 86 -4.74 13.23 4.28
CA ILE A 86 -4.00 13.11 5.54
C ILE A 86 -4.43 11.86 6.31
N PHE A 87 -5.73 11.54 6.33
CA PHE A 87 -6.22 10.30 6.93
C PHE A 87 -5.57 9.06 6.30
N PHE A 88 -5.50 9.00 4.96
CA PHE A 88 -4.83 7.89 4.27
C PHE A 88 -3.32 7.81 4.58
N LEU A 89 -2.64 8.95 4.69
CA LEU A 89 -1.22 9.00 5.06
C LEU A 89 -0.98 8.59 6.53
N ALA A 90 -1.84 9.04 7.45
CA ALA A 90 -1.79 8.64 8.85
C ALA A 90 -2.07 7.14 8.99
N TRP A 91 -3.02 6.60 8.22
CA TRP A 91 -3.33 5.18 8.18
C TRP A 91 -2.15 4.34 7.68
N LEU A 92 -1.38 4.82 6.71
CA LEU A 92 -0.14 4.17 6.27
C LEU A 92 0.90 4.09 7.40
N LYS A 93 0.98 5.13 8.25
CA LYS A 93 1.87 5.12 9.41
C LYS A 93 1.40 4.13 10.48
N LEU A 94 0.08 3.94 10.64
CA LEU A 94 -0.51 2.99 11.59
C LEU A 94 -0.48 1.54 11.10
N ARG A 95 -0.52 1.31 9.78
CA ARG A 95 -0.40 -0.02 9.18
C ARG A 95 0.79 -0.01 8.23
N PRO A 96 1.99 -0.42 8.68
CA PRO A 96 3.16 -0.55 7.82
C PRO A 96 3.01 -1.71 6.83
N THR A 97 3.43 -1.47 5.59
CA THR A 97 3.54 -2.47 4.53
C THR A 97 4.69 -3.43 4.80
N PRO A 98 4.50 -4.76 4.77
CA PRO A 98 5.62 -5.69 4.63
C PRO A 98 6.33 -5.43 3.29
N PRO A 99 7.67 -5.38 3.24
CA PRO A 99 8.40 -5.09 2.01
C PRO A 99 8.03 -6.08 0.89
N ALA A 100 7.94 -5.57 -0.34
CA ALA A 100 7.71 -6.40 -1.52
C ALA A 100 8.90 -7.37 -1.71
N PRO A 101 8.66 -8.67 -1.94
CA PRO A 101 9.73 -9.57 -2.34
C PRO A 101 10.33 -9.11 -3.68
N PRO A 102 11.64 -9.33 -3.89
CA PRO A 102 12.32 -8.89 -5.10
C PRO A 102 11.64 -9.46 -6.35
N ALA A 103 11.49 -8.61 -7.38
CA ALA A 103 10.86 -8.98 -8.64
C ALA A 103 11.60 -10.17 -9.27
N GLN A 104 10.88 -11.27 -9.52
CA GLN A 104 11.40 -12.36 -10.34
C GLN A 104 11.61 -11.83 -11.75
N GLU A 105 12.87 -11.78 -12.18
CA GLU A 105 13.25 -11.50 -13.57
C GLU A 105 12.62 -12.58 -14.48
N PRO A 106 12.12 -12.23 -15.67
CA PRO A 106 11.58 -13.21 -16.61
C PRO A 106 12.64 -14.28 -16.88
N GLN A 107 12.33 -15.55 -16.58
CA GLN A 107 13.18 -16.66 -16.98
C GLN A 107 13.28 -16.65 -18.51
N GLU A 108 14.44 -16.26 -19.03
CA GLU A 108 14.82 -16.55 -20.41
C GLU A 108 14.82 -18.07 -20.58
N GLU A 109 13.81 -18.56 -21.30
CA GLU A 109 13.67 -19.94 -21.72
C GLU A 109 14.89 -20.33 -22.57
N PRO A 110 15.72 -21.31 -22.15
CA PRO A 110 16.91 -21.66 -22.92
C PRO A 110 16.49 -22.35 -24.23
N PRO A 111 17.20 -22.12 -25.34
CA PRO A 111 16.80 -22.66 -26.64
C PRO A 111 16.86 -24.18 -26.60
N ALA A 112 15.73 -24.81 -26.91
CA ALA A 112 15.62 -26.26 -27.06
C ALA A 112 16.62 -26.73 -28.12
N ARG A 113 17.48 -27.67 -27.75
CA ARG A 113 18.38 -28.38 -28.67
C ARG A 113 17.65 -29.48 -29.40
#